data_AF-A0A1B6MPF4-F1
#
_entry.id   AF-A0A1B6MPF4-F1
#
_cell.length_a   1.000
_cell.length_b   1.000
_cell.length_c   1.000
_cell.angle_alpha   90.00
_cell.angle_beta   90.00
_cell.angle_gamma   90.00
#
_symmetry.space_group_name_H-M   'P 1'
#
loop_
_entity.id
_entity.type
_entity.pdbx_description
1 polymer ?
#
loop_
_entity_poly.entity_id
_entity_poly.type
_entity_poly.pdbx_seq_one_letter_code
_entity_poly.pdbx_strand_id
1 'polypeptide(L)'
;GLDIVKELVASGEFKDMLPKSLEDRLKKLINQDNVMLFMKGNPDTPKCGFSKQIVELLNNANVKFGTFDILEDEEVRQGLKEFSEWPTYPQLYVRGELIGGLDIVKELVASGEFKDMLPKSLEDRLKKLINQDNVMLFMKGNPDTPKCGFSKQIVELLNNANVKFGTFDILEDEEVRQGLKEFSEWPTYPQLYVRGELIGG
;
A
#
# COMPACT_ATOMS: atom_id res chain seq x y z
N GLY A 1 20.39 41.39 3.88
CA GLY A 1 19.05 41.96 4.10
C GLY A 1 18.09 40.86 4.47
N LEU A 2 16.88 41.17 4.93
CA LEU A 2 15.83 40.19 5.23
C LEU A 2 15.44 39.29 4.04
N ASP A 3 15.92 39.59 2.83
CA ASP A 3 15.59 38.91 1.58
C ASP A 3 15.97 37.42 1.60
N ILE A 4 17.15 37.08 2.13
CA ILE A 4 17.60 35.67 2.27
C ILE A 4 16.65 34.89 3.20
N VAL A 5 16.20 35.50 4.30
CA VAL A 5 15.29 34.84 5.25
C VAL A 5 13.92 34.62 4.61
N LYS A 6 13.43 35.57 3.81
CA LYS A 6 12.15 35.44 3.09
C LYS A 6 12.21 34.35 2.02
N GLU A 7 13.32 34.24 1.29
CA GLU A 7 13.54 33.19 0.30
C GLU A 7 13.57 31.80 0.97
N LEU A 8 14.32 31.65 2.07
CA LEU A 8 14.40 30.39 2.82
C LEU A 8 13.04 29.96 3.42
N VAL A 9 12.21 30.91 3.85
CA VAL A 9 10.86 30.61 4.36
C VAL A 9 9.91 30.25 3.22
N ALA A 10 10.00 30.93 2.08
CA ALA A 10 9.17 30.65 0.91
C ALA A 10 9.54 29.32 0.22
N SER A 11 10.81 28.93 0.23
CA SER A 11 11.29 27.65 -0.32
C SER A 11 11.05 26.46 0.63
N GLY A 12 10.72 26.71 1.91
CA GLY A 12 10.55 25.69 2.93
C GLY A 12 11.87 25.21 3.56
N GLU A 13 13.02 25.62 3.03
CA GLU A 13 14.36 25.26 3.52
C GLU A 13 14.57 25.69 4.98
N PHE A 14 13.97 26.80 5.41
CA PHE A 14 14.04 27.25 6.79
C PHE A 14 13.45 26.22 7.78
N LYS A 15 12.40 25.49 7.39
CA LYS A 15 11.76 24.48 8.24
C LYS A 15 12.64 23.22 8.38
N ASP A 16 13.40 22.89 7.35
CA ASP A 16 14.37 21.79 7.38
C ASP A 16 15.63 22.10 8.18
N MET A 17 15.93 23.39 8.39
CA MET A 17 17.02 23.88 9.25
C MET A 17 16.68 23.91 10.74
N LEU A 18 15.41 23.76 11.12
CA LEU A 18 15.02 23.64 12.53
C LEU A 18 15.46 22.27 13.08
N PRO A 19 15.89 22.18 14.35
CA PRO A 19 16.18 20.89 14.98
C PRO A 19 14.91 20.04 14.92
N LYS A 20 14.97 18.91 14.19
CA LYS A 20 13.86 17.96 14.09
C LYS A 20 13.68 17.35 15.47
N SER A 21 12.52 17.59 16.08
CA SER A 21 12.23 17.05 17.41
C SER A 21 12.19 15.52 17.36
N LEU A 22 12.43 14.86 18.49
CA LEU A 22 12.23 13.41 18.59
C LEU A 22 10.82 13.03 18.15
N GLU A 23 9.81 13.81 18.53
CA GLU A 23 8.42 13.62 18.13
C GLU A 23 8.24 13.61 16.60
N ASP A 24 8.86 14.56 15.88
CA ASP A 24 8.81 14.60 14.41
C ASP A 24 9.47 13.36 13.79
N ARG A 25 10.58 12.91 14.39
CA ARG A 25 11.29 11.69 13.99
C ARG A 25 10.40 10.46 14.18
N LEU A 26 9.72 10.35 15.33
CA LEU A 26 8.80 9.25 15.63
C LEU A 26 7.63 9.24 14.65
N LYS A 27 6.98 10.38 14.43
CA LYS A 27 5.89 10.52 13.45
C LYS A 27 6.35 10.08 12.06
N LYS A 28 7.56 10.47 11.64
CA LYS A 28 8.12 10.06 10.35
C LYS A 28 8.32 8.54 10.28
N LEU A 29 8.86 7.92 11.32
CA LEU A 29 9.07 6.46 11.36
C LEU A 29 7.74 5.69 11.35
N ILE A 30 6.77 6.12 12.16
CA ILE A 30 5.44 5.50 12.22
C ILE A 30 4.74 5.53 10.85
N ASN A 31 4.89 6.64 10.11
CA ASN A 31 4.27 6.84 8.81
C ASN A 31 5.16 6.42 7.63
N GLN A 32 6.28 5.73 7.88
CA GLN A 32 7.18 5.27 6.82
C GLN A 32 6.50 4.22 5.92
N ASP A 33 5.65 3.39 6.51
CA ASP A 33 4.83 2.42 5.82
C ASP A 33 3.38 2.49 6.34
N ASN A 34 2.42 2.12 5.49
CA ASN A 34 1.01 2.12 5.89
C ASN A 34 0.70 1.11 7.02
N VAL A 35 1.49 0.06 7.12
CA VAL A 35 1.48 -0.89 8.23
C VAL A 35 2.92 -0.95 8.73
N MET A 36 3.16 -0.47 9.94
CA MET A 36 4.52 -0.30 10.49
C MET A 36 4.65 -1.06 11.81
N LEU A 37 5.60 -2.01 11.85
CA LEU A 37 5.84 -2.86 13.02
C LEU A 37 7.15 -2.48 13.71
N PHE A 38 7.05 -2.01 14.94
CA PHE A 38 8.20 -1.80 15.82
C PHE A 38 8.43 -3.08 16.65
N MET A 39 9.58 -3.72 16.46
CA MET A 39 9.86 -5.05 17.01
C MET A 39 11.32 -5.17 17.48
N LYS A 40 11.61 -6.25 18.20
CA LYS A 40 12.98 -6.60 18.62
C LYS A 40 13.61 -7.51 17.56
N GLY A 41 14.64 -7.05 16.89
CA GLY A 41 15.18 -7.70 15.69
C GLY A 41 14.44 -7.25 14.42
N ASN A 42 14.49 -8.07 13.38
CA ASN A 42 13.81 -7.87 12.10
C ASN A 42 13.04 -9.15 11.70
N PRO A 43 12.24 -9.14 10.62
CA PRO A 43 11.46 -10.29 10.20
C PRO A 43 12.27 -11.59 9.98
N ASP A 44 13.49 -11.47 9.44
CA ASP A 44 14.36 -12.62 9.17
C ASP A 44 15.03 -13.17 10.43
N THR A 45 15.36 -12.26 11.37
CA THR A 45 16.09 -12.56 12.60
C THR A 45 15.42 -11.92 13.82
N PRO A 46 14.22 -12.39 14.22
CA PRO A 46 13.52 -11.85 15.38
C PRO A 46 14.26 -12.20 16.67
N LYS A 47 14.46 -11.21 17.55
CA LYS A 47 15.21 -11.35 18.82
C LYS A 47 14.30 -11.56 20.03
N CYS A 48 13.00 -11.75 19.83
CA CYS A 48 12.01 -11.98 20.88
C CYS A 48 10.85 -12.85 20.38
N GLY A 49 10.35 -13.77 21.21
CA GLY A 49 9.25 -14.67 20.85
C GLY A 49 7.95 -13.95 20.45
N PHE A 50 7.62 -12.82 21.08
CA PHE A 50 6.47 -12.01 20.70
C PHE A 50 6.66 -11.34 19.33
N SER A 51 7.87 -10.85 19.06
CA SER A 51 8.25 -10.27 17.77
C SER A 51 8.22 -11.32 16.65
N LYS A 52 8.65 -12.56 16.93
CA LYS A 52 8.52 -13.68 15.98
C LYS A 52 7.05 -13.98 15.67
N GLN A 53 6.21 -14.12 16.70
CA GLN A 53 4.81 -14.48 16.52
C GLN A 53 4.00 -13.43 15.74
N ILE A 54 4.25 -12.14 15.95
CA ILE A 54 3.50 -11.10 15.22
C ILE A 54 3.90 -11.05 13.75
N VAL A 55 5.18 -11.29 13.43
CA VAL A 55 5.66 -11.41 12.05
C VAL A 55 4.98 -12.59 11.36
N GLU A 56 4.96 -13.76 12.01
CA GLU A 56 4.26 -14.95 11.49
C GLU A 56 2.77 -14.67 11.27
N LEU A 57 2.11 -14.00 12.20
CA LEU A 57 0.70 -13.62 12.10
C LEU A 57 0.42 -12.73 10.88
N LEU A 58 1.21 -11.67 10.69
CA LEU A 58 1.05 -10.74 9.58
C LEU A 58 1.35 -11.39 8.23
N ASN A 59 2.39 -12.22 8.17
CA ASN A 59 2.74 -12.98 6.96
C ASN A 59 1.63 -13.97 6.57
N ASN A 60 1.08 -14.71 7.53
CA ASN A 60 -0.03 -15.64 7.29
C ASN A 60 -1.30 -14.92 6.85
N ALA A 61 -1.51 -13.68 7.31
CA ALA A 61 -2.59 -12.80 6.86
C ALA A 61 -2.29 -12.10 5.52
N ASN A 62 -1.15 -12.38 4.88
CA ASN A 62 -0.67 -11.78 3.63
C ASN A 62 -0.62 -10.23 3.68
N VAL A 63 -0.27 -9.69 4.83
CA VAL A 63 -0.15 -8.24 5.04
C VAL A 63 1.26 -7.80 4.68
N LYS A 64 1.38 -6.78 3.82
CA LYS A 64 2.65 -6.09 3.58
C LYS A 64 2.86 -5.04 4.68
N PHE A 65 4.02 -5.06 5.32
CA PHE A 65 4.37 -4.14 6.41
C PHE A 65 5.85 -3.78 6.39
N GLY A 66 6.16 -2.58 6.88
CA GLY A 66 7.50 -2.15 7.23
C GLY A 66 7.88 -2.56 8.65
N THR A 67 9.18 -2.60 8.95
CA THR A 67 9.68 -2.90 10.30
C THR A 67 10.77 -1.95 10.76
N PHE A 68 10.86 -1.73 12.06
CA PHE A 68 11.98 -1.05 12.71
C PHE A 68 12.47 -1.85 13.93
N ASP A 69 13.79 -2.14 13.98
CA ASP A 69 14.41 -2.79 15.14
C ASP A 69 14.64 -1.78 16.26
N ILE A 70 13.81 -1.82 17.29
CA ILE A 70 13.91 -0.92 18.45
C ILE A 70 15.15 -1.16 19.31
N LEU A 71 15.90 -2.24 19.08
CA LEU A 71 17.16 -2.50 19.78
C LEU A 71 18.34 -1.72 19.19
N GLU A 72 18.19 -1.18 17.98
CA GLU A 72 19.23 -0.39 17.33
C GLU A 72 19.18 1.10 17.73
N ASP A 73 18.05 1.54 18.29
CA ASP A 73 17.85 2.94 18.69
C ASP A 73 17.05 3.05 20.00
N GLU A 74 17.76 3.31 21.09
CA GLU A 74 17.17 3.44 22.43
C GLU A 74 16.32 4.72 22.58
N GLU A 75 16.63 5.78 21.84
CA GLU A 75 15.87 7.04 21.87
C GLU A 75 14.50 6.83 21.24
N VAL A 76 14.44 6.19 20.06
CA VAL A 76 13.19 5.81 19.40
C VAL A 76 12.41 4.82 20.27
N ARG A 77 13.09 3.86 20.89
CA ARG A 77 12.47 2.84 21.75
C ARG A 77 11.78 3.44 22.98
N GLN A 78 12.42 4.37 23.67
CA GLN A 78 11.79 5.00 24.84
C GLN A 78 10.76 6.03 24.38
N GLY A 79 11.10 6.84 23.37
CA GLY A 79 10.22 7.85 22.81
C GLY A 79 8.89 7.28 22.31
N LEU A 80 8.87 6.12 21.65
CA LEU A 80 7.62 5.49 21.19
C LEU A 80 6.72 5.04 22.33
N LYS A 81 7.28 4.52 23.43
CA LYS A 81 6.46 4.11 24.58
C LYS A 81 5.75 5.31 25.21
N GLU A 82 6.45 6.43 25.32
CA GLU A 82 5.89 7.68 25.84
C GLU A 82 4.88 8.27 24.85
N PHE A 83 5.26 8.37 23.57
CA PHE A 83 4.42 8.93 22.51
C PHE A 83 3.09 8.21 22.34
N SER A 84 3.10 6.88 22.47
CA SER A 84 1.92 6.03 22.26
C SER A 84 1.20 5.61 23.54
N GLU A 85 1.72 6.03 24.70
CA GLU A 85 1.28 5.57 26.00
C GLU A 85 1.25 4.03 26.13
N TRP A 86 2.13 3.34 25.39
CA TRP A 86 2.16 1.88 25.30
C TRP A 86 3.47 1.28 25.82
N PRO A 87 3.45 0.43 26.87
CA PRO A 87 4.67 0.09 27.61
C PRO A 87 5.54 -1.01 26.97
N THR A 88 5.00 -1.80 26.03
CA THR A 88 5.61 -3.05 25.56
C THR A 88 5.86 -3.08 24.04
N TYR A 89 6.64 -4.07 23.60
CA TYR A 89 6.86 -4.38 22.18
C TYR A 89 6.58 -5.87 21.95
N PRO A 90 6.13 -6.26 20.74
CA PRO A 90 5.97 -5.45 19.52
C PRO A 90 4.84 -4.41 19.59
N GLN A 91 4.95 -3.35 18.79
CA GLN A 91 3.90 -2.35 18.57
C GLN A 91 3.59 -2.29 17.08
N LEU A 92 2.32 -2.48 16.70
CA LEU A 92 1.86 -2.39 15.33
C LEU A 92 1.08 -1.09 15.12
N TYR A 93 1.44 -0.36 14.08
CA TYR A 93 0.74 0.84 13.63
C TYR A 93 0.13 0.61 12.25
N VAL A 94 -1.04 1.19 12.02
CA VAL A 94 -1.68 1.25 10.72
C VAL A 94 -2.06 2.70 10.43
N ARG A 95 -1.57 3.24 9.31
CA ARG A 95 -1.79 4.63 8.85
C ARG A 95 -1.53 5.69 9.92
N GLY A 96 -0.45 5.54 10.69
CA GLY A 96 -0.11 6.50 11.72
C GLY A 96 -0.65 6.18 13.12
N GLU A 97 -1.61 5.26 13.23
CA GLU A 97 -2.34 4.99 14.47
C GLU A 97 -1.89 3.67 15.11
N LEU A 98 -1.70 3.67 16.44
CA LEU A 98 -1.34 2.47 17.18
C LEU A 98 -2.54 1.50 17.19
N ILE A 99 -2.33 0.29 16.69
CA ILE A 99 -3.30 -0.82 16.81
C ILE A 99 -3.08 -1.58 18.12
N GLY A 100 -1.82 -1.78 18.51
CA GLY A 100 -1.46 -2.40 19.79
C GLY A 100 -0.33 -3.42 19.67
N GLY A 101 -0.23 -4.28 20.68
CA GLY A 101 0.72 -5.39 20.73
C GLY A 101 0.19 -6.70 20.15
N LEU A 102 0.95 -7.79 20.30
CA LEU A 102 0.64 -9.08 19.70
C LEU A 102 -0.77 -9.60 20.02
N ASP A 103 -1.18 -9.54 21.28
CA ASP A 103 -2.44 -10.17 21.71
C ASP A 103 -3.67 -9.47 21.13
N ILE A 104 -3.66 -8.13 21.10
CA ILE A 104 -4.70 -7.33 20.43
C ILE A 104 -4.76 -7.66 18.93
N VAL A 105 -3.61 -7.71 18.26
CA VAL A 105 -3.58 -8.02 16.83
C VAL A 105 -4.08 -9.44 16.56
N LYS A 106 -3.75 -10.42 17.42
CA LYS A 106 -4.32 -11.78 17.32
C LYS A 106 -5.83 -11.78 17.42
N GLU A 107 -6.40 -11.04 18.37
CA GLU A 107 -7.85 -10.93 18.55
C GLU A 107 -8.52 -10.29 17.32
N LEU A 108 -7.96 -9.19 16.81
CA LEU A 108 -8.47 -8.51 15.61
C LEU A 108 -8.39 -9.38 14.35
N VAL A 109 -7.34 -10.20 14.22
CA VAL A 109 -7.23 -11.16 13.12
C VAL A 109 -8.27 -12.27 13.26
N ALA A 110 -8.48 -12.77 14.48
CA ALA A 110 -9.47 -13.82 14.75
C ALA A 110 -10.92 -13.36 14.54
N SER A 111 -11.23 -12.09 14.86
CA SER A 111 -12.55 -11.50 14.60
C SER A 111 -12.76 -11.11 13.13
N GLY A 112 -11.67 -10.98 12.36
CA GLY A 112 -11.67 -10.49 10.98
C GLY A 112 -11.62 -8.97 10.84
N GLU A 113 -11.79 -8.22 11.93
CA GLU A 113 -11.79 -6.75 11.96
C GLU A 113 -10.45 -6.16 11.52
N PHE A 114 -9.34 -6.87 11.75
CA PHE A 114 -8.01 -6.41 11.34
C PHE A 114 -7.96 -6.10 9.84
N LYS A 115 -8.63 -6.91 9.01
CA LYS A 115 -8.63 -6.73 7.55
C LYS A 115 -9.26 -5.42 7.11
N ASP A 116 -10.29 -4.96 7.84
CA ASP A 116 -10.99 -3.70 7.53
C ASP A 116 -10.17 -2.46 7.93
N MET A 117 -9.25 -2.62 8.88
CA MET A 117 -8.31 -1.58 9.29
C MET A 117 -7.16 -1.40 8.28
N LEU A 118 -6.80 -2.47 7.58
CA LEU A 118 -5.69 -2.44 6.64
C LEU A 118 -5.95 -1.46 5.50
N PRO A 119 -4.89 -0.86 4.94
CA PRO A 119 -5.02 -0.09 3.72
C PRO A 119 -5.60 -0.98 2.64
N LYS A 120 -6.65 -0.50 1.95
CA LYS A 120 -7.10 -1.15 0.71
C LYS A 120 -5.91 -1.20 -0.22
N SER A 121 -5.40 -2.40 -0.44
CA SER A 121 -4.19 -2.58 -1.22
C SER A 121 -4.49 -2.21 -2.68
N LEU A 122 -3.45 -1.83 -3.43
CA LEU A 122 -3.58 -1.72 -4.87
C LEU A 122 -4.14 -3.03 -5.44
N GLU A 123 -3.72 -4.18 -4.92
CA GLU A 123 -4.25 -5.49 -5.30
C GLU A 123 -5.78 -5.61 -5.12
N ASP A 124 -6.34 -5.16 -3.98
CA ASP A 124 -7.80 -5.16 -3.77
C ASP A 124 -8.52 -4.23 -4.75
N ARG A 125 -7.92 -3.06 -5.01
CA ARG A 125 -8.41 -2.11 -5.99
C ARG A 125 -8.44 -2.73 -7.40
N LEU A 126 -7.37 -3.41 -7.79
CA LEU A 126 -7.26 -4.09 -9.07
C LEU A 126 -8.27 -5.23 -9.19
N LYS A 127 -8.37 -6.11 -8.19
CA LYS A 127 -9.37 -7.19 -8.15
C LYS A 127 -10.79 -6.64 -8.30
N LYS A 128 -11.11 -5.53 -7.64
CA LYS A 128 -12.42 -4.89 -7.77
C LYS A 128 -12.67 -4.36 -9.18
N LEU A 129 -11.68 -3.72 -9.81
CA LEU A 129 -11.79 -3.23 -11.19
C LEU A 129 -11.95 -4.38 -12.18
N ILE A 130 -11.12 -5.44 -12.04
CA ILE A 130 -11.15 -6.63 -12.89
C ILE A 130 -12.52 -7.32 -12.84
N ASN A 131 -13.12 -7.38 -11.65
CA ASN A 131 -14.42 -8.02 -11.44
C ASN A 131 -15.61 -7.06 -11.55
N GLN A 132 -15.40 -5.83 -12.03
CA GLN A 132 -16.48 -4.85 -12.19
C GLN A 132 -17.50 -5.32 -13.24
N ASP A 133 -17.04 -6.05 -14.26
CA ASP A 133 -17.86 -6.65 -15.31
C ASP A 133 -17.43 -8.10 -15.59
N ASN A 134 -18.35 -8.93 -16.07
CA ASN A 134 -18.07 -10.33 -16.44
C ASN A 134 -17.00 -10.44 -17.55
N VAL A 135 -16.93 -9.42 -18.40
CA VAL A 135 -15.89 -9.25 -19.42
C VAL A 135 -15.38 -7.83 -19.24
N MET A 136 -14.11 -7.70 -18.85
CA MET A 136 -13.52 -6.42 -18.50
C MET A 136 -12.27 -6.17 -19.36
N LEU A 137 -12.25 -5.06 -20.10
CA LEU A 137 -11.17 -4.71 -21.00
C LEU A 137 -10.41 -3.48 -20.49
N PHE A 138 -9.16 -3.69 -20.08
CA PHE A 138 -8.22 -2.60 -19.76
C PHE A 138 -7.51 -2.20 -21.05
N MET A 139 -7.75 -0.97 -21.52
CA MET A 139 -7.29 -0.51 -22.83
C MET A 139 -6.79 0.93 -22.81
N LYS A 140 -6.14 1.35 -23.90
CA LYS A 140 -5.76 2.76 -24.10
C LYS A 140 -6.91 3.49 -24.78
N GLY A 141 -7.50 4.49 -24.12
CA GLY A 141 -8.71 5.17 -24.58
C GLY A 141 -9.98 4.44 -24.15
N ASN A 142 -11.06 4.65 -24.91
CA ASN A 142 -12.38 4.04 -24.67
C ASN A 142 -12.92 3.38 -25.96
N PRO A 143 -14.03 2.62 -25.91
CA PRO A 143 -14.58 1.94 -27.09
C PRO A 143 -14.88 2.86 -28.29
N ASP A 144 -15.33 4.09 -28.03
CA ASP A 144 -15.67 5.05 -29.09
C ASP A 144 -14.41 5.67 -29.72
N THR A 145 -13.36 5.85 -28.91
CA THR A 145 -12.10 6.50 -29.27
C THR A 145 -10.87 5.71 -28.78
N PRO A 146 -10.60 4.52 -29.36
CA PRO A 146 -9.44 3.73 -28.98
C PRO A 146 -8.15 4.45 -29.39
N LYS A 147 -7.19 4.54 -28.46
CA LYS A 147 -5.90 5.22 -28.67
C LYS A 147 -4.77 4.27 -29.09
N CYS A 148 -5.10 3.02 -29.43
CA CYS A 148 -4.14 2.00 -29.87
C CYS A 148 -4.80 1.00 -30.84
N GLY A 149 -4.05 0.55 -31.86
CA GLY A 149 -4.54 -0.40 -32.87
C GLY A 149 -5.01 -1.73 -32.28
N PHE A 150 -4.27 -2.30 -31.32
CA PHE A 150 -4.67 -3.55 -30.64
C PHE A 150 -5.95 -3.37 -29.82
N SER A 151 -6.09 -2.24 -29.13
CA SER A 151 -7.32 -1.93 -28.39
C SER A 151 -8.53 -1.82 -29.32
N LYS A 152 -8.36 -1.19 -30.50
CA LYS A 152 -9.40 -1.12 -31.53
C LYS A 152 -9.83 -2.51 -32.02
N GLN A 153 -8.86 -3.39 -32.28
CA GLN A 153 -9.14 -4.76 -32.74
C GLN A 153 -9.96 -5.57 -31.73
N ILE A 154 -9.61 -5.53 -30.44
CA ILE A 154 -10.38 -6.26 -29.41
C ILE A 154 -11.81 -5.71 -29.30
N VAL A 155 -11.98 -4.38 -29.30
CA VAL A 155 -13.31 -3.75 -29.24
C VAL A 155 -14.17 -4.20 -30.43
N GLU A 156 -13.62 -4.19 -31.65
CA GLU A 156 -14.32 -4.66 -32.86
C GLU A 156 -14.72 -6.14 -32.75
N LEU A 157 -13.83 -7.01 -32.27
CA LEU A 157 -14.12 -8.44 -32.08
C LEU A 157 -15.25 -8.67 -31.06
N LEU A 158 -15.20 -8.01 -29.91
CA LEU A 158 -16.22 -8.15 -28.87
C LEU A 158 -17.58 -7.64 -29.35
N ASN A 159 -17.61 -6.50 -30.04
CA ASN A 159 -18.82 -5.94 -30.62
C ASN A 159 -19.41 -6.85 -31.70
N ASN A 160 -18.58 -7.39 -32.60
CA ASN A 160 -19.02 -8.32 -33.65
C ASN A 160 -19.56 -9.63 -33.08
N ALA A 161 -19.00 -10.09 -31.96
CA ALA A 161 -19.49 -11.24 -31.22
C ALA A 161 -20.71 -10.94 -30.34
N ASN A 162 -21.19 -9.68 -30.33
CA ASN A 162 -22.28 -9.19 -29.49
C ASN A 162 -22.08 -9.47 -27.99
N VAL A 163 -20.82 -9.41 -27.54
CA VAL A 163 -20.43 -9.57 -26.14
C VAL A 163 -20.59 -8.23 -25.43
N LYS A 164 -21.26 -8.22 -24.28
CA LYS A 164 -21.27 -7.06 -23.39
C LYS A 164 -20.00 -7.05 -22.55
N PHE A 165 -19.31 -5.92 -22.48
CA PHE A 165 -18.08 -5.76 -21.72
C PHE A 165 -17.98 -4.37 -21.10
N GLY A 166 -17.29 -4.30 -19.97
CA GLY A 166 -16.83 -3.04 -19.37
C GLY A 166 -15.45 -2.66 -19.89
N THR A 167 -15.10 -1.38 -19.76
CA THR A 167 -13.76 -0.88 -20.11
C THR A 167 -13.16 0.02 -19.05
N PHE A 168 -11.83 0.05 -18.98
CA PHE A 168 -11.08 1.00 -18.18
C PHE A 168 -9.95 1.60 -19.02
N ASP A 169 -9.85 2.94 -19.07
CA ASP A 169 -8.73 3.63 -19.74
C ASP A 169 -7.51 3.66 -18.83
N ILE A 170 -6.51 2.84 -19.13
CA ILE A 170 -5.27 2.75 -18.34
C ILE A 170 -4.40 4.01 -18.45
N LEU A 171 -4.74 4.94 -19.35
CA LEU A 171 -4.01 6.22 -19.46
C LEU A 171 -4.48 7.25 -18.43
N GLU A 172 -5.62 7.04 -17.79
CA GLU A 172 -6.16 7.95 -16.77
C GLU A 172 -5.65 7.64 -15.36
N ASP A 173 -5.06 6.46 -15.15
CA ASP A 173 -4.55 6.01 -13.86
C ASP A 173 -3.26 5.20 -13.99
N GLU A 174 -2.12 5.87 -13.76
CA GLU A 174 -0.79 5.26 -13.89
C GLU A 174 -0.52 4.21 -12.80
N GLU A 175 -1.14 4.32 -11.61
CA GLU A 175 -1.00 3.34 -10.53
C GLU A 175 -1.67 2.02 -10.92
N VAL A 176 -2.91 2.08 -11.43
CA VAL A 176 -3.63 0.90 -11.96
C VAL A 176 -2.88 0.31 -13.15
N ARG A 177 -2.30 1.15 -14.02
CA ARG A 177 -1.56 0.72 -15.20
C ARG A 177 -0.29 -0.05 -14.86
N GLN A 178 0.51 0.42 -13.91
CA GLN A 178 1.70 -0.34 -13.50
C GLN A 178 1.30 -1.55 -12.66
N GLY A 179 0.36 -1.35 -11.74
CA GLY A 179 -0.13 -2.41 -10.86
C GLY A 179 -0.70 -3.61 -11.60
N LEU A 180 -1.48 -3.42 -12.67
CA LEU A 180 -2.04 -4.52 -13.45
C LEU A 180 -0.98 -5.36 -14.17
N LYS A 181 0.11 -4.75 -14.66
CA LYS A 181 1.20 -5.51 -15.31
C LYS A 181 1.90 -6.43 -14.32
N GLU A 182 2.15 -5.93 -13.12
CA GLU A 182 2.75 -6.71 -12.04
C GLU A 182 1.78 -7.79 -11.55
N PHE A 183 0.52 -7.41 -11.29
CA PHE A 183 -0.53 -8.30 -10.77
C PHE A 183 -0.83 -9.48 -11.70
N SER A 184 -0.81 -9.24 -13.01
CA SER A 184 -1.16 -10.24 -14.02
C SER A 184 0.04 -10.95 -14.64
N GLU A 185 1.26 -10.53 -14.30
CA GLU A 185 2.50 -10.91 -14.97
C GLU A 185 2.46 -10.69 -16.50
N TRP A 186 1.60 -9.78 -16.99
CA TRP A 186 1.40 -9.50 -18.41
C TRP A 186 1.96 -8.12 -18.80
N PRO A 187 2.92 -8.04 -19.75
CA PRO A 187 3.73 -6.84 -19.95
C PRO A 187 3.03 -5.70 -20.71
N THR A 188 1.98 -5.99 -21.47
CA THR A 188 1.39 -5.08 -22.46
C THR A 188 -0.10 -4.81 -22.24
N TYR A 189 -0.63 -3.86 -23.00
CA TYR A 189 -2.06 -3.56 -23.10
C TYR A 189 -2.50 -3.62 -24.56
N PRO A 190 -3.77 -3.95 -24.86
CA PRO A 190 -4.87 -4.15 -23.91
C PRO A 190 -4.74 -5.43 -23.05
N GLN A 191 -5.53 -5.55 -21.98
CA GLN A 191 -5.70 -6.77 -21.21
C GLN A 191 -7.19 -7.07 -21.07
N LEU A 192 -7.62 -8.26 -21.46
CA LEU A 192 -9.00 -8.73 -21.43
C LEU A 192 -9.16 -9.79 -20.33
N TYR A 193 -10.03 -9.51 -19.39
CA TYR A 193 -10.40 -10.42 -18.31
C TYR A 193 -11.81 -10.96 -18.53
N VAL A 194 -12.02 -12.24 -18.24
CA VAL A 194 -13.33 -12.90 -18.25
C VAL A 194 -13.55 -13.55 -16.90
N ARG A 195 -14.57 -13.09 -16.16
CA ARG A 195 -14.91 -13.56 -14.79
C ARG A 195 -13.71 -13.55 -13.84
N GLY A 196 -12.90 -12.49 -13.90
CA GLY A 196 -11.73 -12.33 -13.04
C GLY A 196 -10.43 -12.89 -13.61
N GLU A 197 -10.49 -13.74 -14.63
CA GLU A 197 -9.32 -14.43 -15.20
C GLU A 197 -8.78 -13.68 -16.42
N LEU A 198 -7.48 -13.46 -16.48
CA LEU A 198 -6.83 -12.89 -17.67
C LEU A 198 -6.89 -13.89 -18.82
N ILE A 199 -7.44 -13.48 -19.97
CA ILE A 199 -7.50 -14.30 -21.18
C ILE A 199 -6.44 -13.91 -22.20
N GLY A 200 -6.03 -12.63 -22.24
CA GLY A 200 -4.98 -12.15 -23.14
C GLY A 200 -5.11 -10.66 -23.44
N GLY A 201 -4.38 -10.21 -24.46
CA GLY A 201 -4.26 -8.81 -24.86
C GLY A 201 -3.79 -8.65 -26.29
#